data_AF-A0A2A2IK37-F1
#
_entry.id   AF-A0A2A2IK37-F1
#
_cell.length_a   1.000
_cell.length_b   1.000
_cell.length_c   1.000
_cell.angle_alpha   90.00
_cell.angle_beta   90.00
_cell.angle_gamma   90.00
#
_symmetry.space_group_name_H-M   'P 1'
#
loop_
_entity.id
_entity.type
_entity.pdbx_description
1 polymer ?
#
loop_
_entity_poly.entity_id
_entity_poly.type
_entity_poly.pdbx_seq_one_letter_code
_entity_poly.pdbx_strand_id
1 'polypeptide(L)'
;MLQKIGAFFRPFILTLIGIIAVNYINIFNYISFIPRDRVFIICLPLYVGALDFLLREIVGFARKNFVSEINVLFSIKDTIASKETTPVIKFNMEDLAEIRVVIQVSGKKAHFIGTKLVIPNIGFATMQLSKKDDIASVDIDGNLIIKLEDVFGSVEERTIASTKFDILFIREPVESERKIDVGAKFIDNCRFYKRRIIYRGNKFRIMGDEK
;
A
#
# COMPACT_ATOMS: atom_id res chain seq x y z
N MET A 1 -10.22 -4.80 12.84
CA MET A 1 -10.55 -4.78 14.28
C MET A 1 -9.59 -3.92 15.10
N LEU A 2 -8.27 -4.13 15.05
CA LEU A 2 -7.30 -3.37 15.87
C LEU A 2 -7.36 -1.83 15.74
N GLN A 3 -7.59 -1.28 14.55
CA GLN A 3 -7.75 0.18 14.38
C GLN A 3 -8.99 0.73 15.12
N LYS A 4 -10.09 -0.04 15.18
CA LYS A 4 -11.32 0.36 15.87
C LYS A 4 -11.15 0.30 17.39
N ILE A 5 -10.42 -0.69 17.88
CA ILE A 5 -10.11 -0.85 19.31
C ILE A 5 -9.18 0.29 19.78
N GLY A 6 -8.14 0.62 19.01
CA GLY A 6 -7.25 1.74 19.35
C GLY A 6 -7.96 3.10 19.35
N ALA A 7 -8.90 3.31 18.44
CA ALA A 7 -9.72 4.53 18.41
C ALA A 7 -10.62 4.67 19.65
N PHE A 8 -11.12 3.55 20.18
CA PHE A 8 -11.97 3.53 21.37
C PHE A 8 -11.21 3.82 22.66
N PHE A 9 -10.00 3.28 22.83
CA PHE A 9 -9.20 3.49 24.05
C PHE A 9 -8.44 4.81 24.08
N ARG A 10 -8.23 5.45 22.92
CA ARG A 10 -7.55 6.74 22.79
C ARG A 10 -8.07 7.83 23.75
N PRO A 11 -9.38 8.13 23.84
CA PRO A 11 -9.86 9.18 24.76
C PRO A 11 -9.54 8.85 26.22
N PHE A 12 -9.62 7.59 26.63
CA PHE A 12 -9.30 7.17 28.00
C PHE A 12 -7.82 7.39 28.34
N ILE A 13 -6.93 6.99 27.44
CA ILE A 13 -5.49 7.17 27.62
C ILE A 13 -5.14 8.67 27.65
N LEU A 14 -5.68 9.47 26.73
CA LEU A 14 -5.44 10.92 26.70
C LEU A 14 -5.97 11.61 27.95
N THR A 15 -7.13 11.20 28.44
CA THR A 15 -7.72 11.73 29.67
C THR A 15 -6.88 11.37 30.88
N LEU A 16 -6.41 10.12 30.97
CA LEU A 16 -5.54 9.68 32.06
C LEU A 16 -4.22 10.45 32.09
N ILE A 17 -3.56 10.60 30.93
CA ILE A 17 -2.34 11.39 30.80
C ILE A 17 -2.62 12.87 31.11
N GLY A 18 -3.76 13.40 30.67
CA GLY A 18 -4.19 14.76 30.97
C GLY A 18 -4.38 15.01 32.46
N ILE A 19 -5.04 14.08 33.17
CA ILE A 19 -5.20 14.14 34.64
C ILE A 19 -3.83 14.14 35.33
N ILE A 20 -2.94 13.24 34.92
CA ILE A 20 -1.57 13.19 35.46
C ILE A 20 -0.85 14.52 35.20
N ALA A 21 -0.89 15.03 33.97
CA ALA A 21 -0.24 16.27 33.59
C ALA A 21 -0.76 17.48 34.38
N VAL A 22 -2.09 17.60 34.56
CA VAL A 22 -2.69 18.65 35.38
C VAL A 22 -2.29 18.50 36.85
N ASN A 23 -2.13 17.28 37.36
CA ASN A 23 -1.74 17.06 38.76
C ASN A 23 -0.28 17.44 39.05
N TYR A 24 0.64 17.20 38.09
CA TYR A 24 2.07 17.47 38.27
C TYR A 24 2.53 18.83 37.74
N ILE A 25 1.92 19.33 36.66
CA ILE A 25 2.35 20.55 35.95
C ILE A 25 1.10 21.43 35.74
N ASN A 26 0.57 22.01 36.81
CA ASN A 26 -0.57 22.92 36.68
C ASN A 26 -0.10 24.36 36.44
N ILE A 27 0.16 24.71 35.18
CA ILE A 27 0.57 26.07 34.77
C ILE A 27 -0.49 27.12 35.16
N PHE A 28 -1.76 26.73 35.24
CA PHE A 28 -2.86 27.65 35.55
C PHE A 28 -2.99 27.94 37.05
N ASN A 29 -2.32 27.19 37.93
CA ASN A 29 -2.18 27.59 39.34
C ASN A 29 -1.41 28.92 39.49
N TYR A 30 -0.64 29.31 38.48
CA TYR A 30 0.11 30.56 38.45
C TYR A 30 -0.65 31.72 37.79
N ILE A 31 -1.87 31.49 37.29
CA ILE A 31 -2.70 32.50 36.64
C ILE A 31 -3.75 33.01 37.63
N SER A 32 -3.61 34.27 38.05
CA SER A 32 -4.43 34.89 39.11
C SER A 32 -5.91 35.11 38.76
N PHE A 33 -6.27 35.02 37.48
CA PHE A 33 -7.65 35.24 37.00
C PHE A 33 -8.58 34.02 37.20
N ILE A 34 -8.02 32.83 37.44
CA ILE A 34 -8.83 31.59 37.51
C ILE A 34 -9.10 31.21 38.97
N PRO A 35 -10.38 31.10 39.39
CA PRO A 35 -10.74 30.62 40.72
C PRO A 35 -10.14 29.23 41.00
N ARG A 36 -9.44 29.07 42.13
CA ARG A 36 -8.68 27.84 42.47
C ARG A 36 -9.55 26.58 42.47
N ASP A 37 -10.81 26.71 42.84
CA ASP A 37 -11.83 25.65 42.85
C ASP A 37 -12.23 25.19 41.43
N ARG A 38 -12.01 26.02 40.40
CA ARG A 38 -12.34 25.72 39.00
C ARG A 38 -11.14 25.42 38.11
N VAL A 39 -9.92 25.63 38.61
CA VAL A 39 -8.69 25.42 37.83
C VAL A 39 -8.68 24.04 37.19
N PHE A 40 -8.91 22.96 37.95
CA PHE A 40 -8.86 21.61 37.41
C PHE A 40 -9.85 21.37 36.26
N ILE A 41 -11.09 21.84 36.41
CA ILE A 41 -12.18 21.66 35.43
C ILE A 41 -11.86 22.42 34.14
N ILE A 42 -11.24 23.59 34.25
CA ILE A 42 -10.88 24.42 33.09
C ILE A 42 -9.60 23.89 32.42
N CYS A 43 -8.64 23.40 33.19
CA CYS A 43 -7.35 22.94 32.70
C CYS A 43 -7.42 21.60 31.98
N LEU A 44 -8.17 20.65 32.53
CA LEU A 44 -8.19 19.29 32.00
C LEU A 44 -8.56 19.23 30.51
N PRO A 45 -9.62 19.91 30.02
CA PRO A 45 -9.94 19.94 28.59
C PRO A 45 -8.82 20.54 27.73
N LEU A 46 -8.14 21.58 28.22
CA LEU A 46 -7.02 22.22 27.49
C LEU A 46 -5.82 21.28 27.37
N TYR A 47 -5.46 20.59 28.46
CA TYR A 47 -4.39 19.60 28.46
C TYR A 47 -4.71 18.42 27.55
N VAL A 48 -5.93 17.87 27.63
CA VAL A 48 -6.38 16.79 26.76
C VAL A 48 -6.36 17.23 25.29
N GLY A 49 -6.83 18.44 24.99
CA GLY A 49 -6.78 19.01 23.64
C GLY A 49 -5.37 19.16 23.09
N ALA A 50 -4.45 19.70 23.90
CA ALA A 50 -3.04 19.84 23.53
C ALA A 50 -2.35 18.48 23.31
N LEU A 51 -2.60 17.52 24.20
CA LEU A 51 -2.08 16.15 24.06
C LEU A 51 -2.65 15.44 22.82
N ASP A 52 -3.93 15.64 22.53
CA ASP A 52 -4.54 15.06 21.33
C ASP A 52 -3.89 15.63 20.06
N PHE A 53 -3.65 16.94 20.02
CA PHE A 53 -2.95 17.59 18.91
C PHE A 53 -1.52 17.03 18.76
N LEU A 54 -0.74 17.01 19.83
CA LEU A 54 0.63 16.45 19.81
C LEU A 54 0.65 14.99 19.36
N LEU A 55 -0.27 14.17 19.84
CA LEU A 55 -0.37 12.78 19.44
C LEU A 55 -0.68 12.63 17.95
N ARG A 56 -1.59 13.46 17.39
CA ARG A 56 -1.88 13.48 15.95
C ARG A 56 -0.65 13.83 15.13
N GLU A 57 0.11 14.84 15.55
CA GLU A 57 1.34 15.25 14.87
C GLU A 57 2.40 14.15 14.91
N ILE A 58 2.61 13.50 16.08
CA ILE A 58 3.54 12.39 16.22
C ILE A 58 3.14 11.20 15.34
N VAL A 59 1.86 10.82 15.36
CA VAL A 59 1.33 9.72 14.52
C VAL A 59 1.43 10.06 13.04
N GLY A 60 1.12 11.31 12.66
CA GLY A 60 1.26 11.81 11.30
C GLY A 60 2.71 11.76 10.82
N PHE A 61 3.64 12.23 11.64
CA PHE A 61 5.07 12.17 11.39
C PHE A 61 5.55 10.72 11.25
N ALA A 62 5.12 9.82 12.13
CA ALA A 62 5.47 8.41 12.07
C ALA A 62 4.94 7.76 10.80
N ARG A 63 3.68 8.01 10.42
CA ARG A 63 3.09 7.47 9.18
C ARG A 63 3.82 8.00 7.95
N LYS A 64 4.19 9.28 7.94
CA LYS A 64 4.93 9.91 6.82
C LYS A 64 6.32 9.31 6.65
N ASN A 65 7.01 8.98 7.73
CA ASN A 65 8.41 8.54 7.69
C ASN A 65 8.62 7.02 7.69
N PHE A 66 7.71 6.23 8.24
CA PHE A 66 7.92 4.78 8.43
C PHE A 66 6.94 3.88 7.68
N VAL A 67 5.85 4.44 7.15
CA VAL A 67 4.82 3.67 6.44
C VAL A 67 4.83 4.00 4.96
N SER A 68 4.86 2.95 4.14
CA SER A 68 4.72 3.05 2.69
C SER A 68 3.68 2.07 2.20
N GLU A 69 3.04 2.40 1.08
CA GLU A 69 1.92 1.65 0.56
C GLU A 69 2.18 1.31 -0.91
N ILE A 70 1.88 0.06 -1.29
CA ILE A 70 1.90 -0.41 -2.67
C ILE A 70 0.48 -0.86 -2.99
N ASN A 71 -0.07 -0.35 -4.08
CA ASN A 71 -1.34 -0.79 -4.63
C ASN A 71 -1.11 -1.31 -6.05
N VAL A 72 -1.43 -2.58 -6.29
CA VAL A 72 -1.36 -3.21 -7.61
C VAL A 72 -2.76 -3.55 -8.06
N LEU A 73 -3.15 -3.07 -9.23
CA LEU A 73 -4.45 -3.34 -9.82
C LEU A 73 -4.28 -3.97 -11.20
N PHE A 74 -4.96 -5.09 -11.39
CA PHE A 74 -5.18 -5.70 -12.68
C PHE A 74 -6.55 -5.28 -13.21
N SER A 75 -6.64 -4.92 -14.47
CA SER A 75 -7.90 -4.59 -15.14
C SER A 75 -7.87 -4.98 -16.61
N ILE A 76 -9.05 -5.24 -17.17
CA ILE A 76 -9.20 -5.32 -18.62
C ILE A 76 -8.94 -3.91 -19.19
N LYS A 77 -8.38 -3.83 -20.39
CA LYS A 77 -8.13 -2.57 -21.08
C LYS A 77 -9.41 -1.73 -21.12
N ASP A 78 -9.27 -0.45 -20.82
CA ASP A 78 -10.34 0.55 -20.82
C ASP A 78 -11.51 0.29 -19.84
N THR A 79 -11.29 -0.61 -18.86
CA THR A 79 -12.20 -0.80 -17.72
C THR A 79 -11.69 -0.09 -16.47
N ILE A 80 -12.60 0.31 -15.59
CA ILE A 80 -12.24 0.93 -14.30
C ILE A 80 -11.69 -0.18 -13.39
N ALA A 81 -10.40 -0.08 -13.06
CA ALA A 81 -9.75 -0.99 -12.14
C ALA A 81 -10.27 -0.80 -10.71
N SER A 82 -10.67 -1.89 -10.05
CA SER A 82 -11.08 -1.89 -8.63
C SER A 82 -10.35 -3.00 -7.87
N LYS A 83 -10.12 -2.77 -6.58
CA LYS A 83 -9.51 -3.78 -5.68
C LYS A 83 -10.45 -4.96 -5.41
N GLU A 84 -11.75 -4.73 -5.60
CA GLU A 84 -12.80 -5.71 -5.32
C GLU A 84 -13.13 -6.56 -6.54
N THR A 85 -12.66 -6.18 -7.72
CA THR A 85 -12.91 -6.90 -8.96
C THR A 85 -11.76 -7.85 -9.28
N THR A 86 -12.12 -9.04 -9.75
CA THR A 86 -11.18 -10.02 -10.31
C THR A 86 -11.46 -10.10 -11.81
N PRO A 87 -10.76 -9.31 -12.66
CA PRO A 87 -10.96 -9.36 -14.10
C PRO A 87 -10.72 -10.78 -14.63
N VAL A 88 -11.55 -11.18 -15.58
CA VAL A 88 -11.43 -12.46 -16.28
C VAL A 88 -11.01 -12.16 -17.72
N ILE A 89 -9.87 -12.71 -18.14
CA ILE A 89 -9.36 -12.61 -19.50
C ILE A 89 -9.42 -13.99 -20.18
N LYS A 90 -9.71 -13.98 -21.48
CA LYS A 90 -9.74 -15.15 -22.35
C LYS A 90 -8.83 -14.89 -23.54
N PHE A 91 -8.24 -15.97 -24.07
CA PHE A 91 -7.52 -15.89 -25.33
C PHE A 91 -8.50 -15.64 -26.48
N ASN A 92 -8.10 -14.78 -27.41
CA ASN A 92 -8.84 -14.52 -28.64
C ASN A 92 -8.58 -15.63 -29.69
N MET A 93 -9.11 -15.46 -30.90
CA MET A 93 -8.93 -16.43 -31.99
C MET A 93 -7.45 -16.61 -32.40
N GLU A 94 -6.62 -15.60 -32.15
CA GLU A 94 -5.17 -15.57 -32.41
C GLU A 94 -4.36 -16.09 -31.22
N ASP A 95 -5.00 -16.69 -30.21
CA ASP A 95 -4.37 -17.23 -29.02
C ASP A 95 -3.62 -16.17 -28.17
N LEU A 96 -4.12 -14.93 -28.20
CA LEU A 96 -3.62 -13.79 -27.43
C LEU A 96 -4.62 -13.32 -26.37
N ALA A 97 -4.11 -12.92 -25.20
CA ALA A 97 -4.87 -12.20 -24.18
C ALA A 97 -4.06 -11.01 -23.65
N GLU A 98 -4.72 -9.94 -23.24
CA GLU A 98 -4.07 -8.73 -22.73
C GLU A 98 -4.68 -8.33 -21.38
N ILE A 99 -3.84 -7.90 -20.44
CA ILE A 99 -4.29 -7.28 -19.19
C ILE A 99 -3.47 -6.05 -18.85
N ARG A 100 -4.13 -5.03 -18.32
CA ARG A 100 -3.49 -3.81 -17.82
C ARG A 100 -3.10 -3.99 -16.36
N VAL A 101 -1.87 -3.63 -16.04
CA VAL A 101 -1.38 -3.52 -14.67
C VAL A 101 -1.20 -2.04 -14.34
N VAL A 102 -1.77 -1.62 -13.21
CA VAL A 102 -1.58 -0.29 -12.64
C VAL A 102 -0.92 -0.44 -11.29
N ILE A 103 0.24 0.18 -11.11
CA ILE A 103 1.02 0.13 -9.89
C ILE A 103 1.10 1.53 -9.33
N GLN A 104 0.57 1.71 -8.12
CA GLN A 104 0.65 2.95 -7.40
C GLN A 104 1.44 2.73 -6.11
N VAL A 105 2.52 3.48 -5.95
CA VAL A 105 3.39 3.45 -4.77
C VAL A 105 3.31 4.78 -4.04
N SER A 106 3.20 4.74 -2.71
CA SER A 106 3.26 5.94 -1.86
C SER A 106 4.31 5.74 -0.79
N GLY A 107 5.34 6.59 -0.81
CA GLY A 107 6.48 6.49 0.10
C GLY A 107 7.69 7.24 -0.41
N LYS A 108 8.84 7.02 0.22
CA LYS A 108 10.15 7.49 -0.27
C LYS A 108 10.77 6.37 -1.09
N LYS A 109 11.47 6.70 -2.18
CA LYS A 109 12.16 5.70 -3.04
C LYS A 109 13.08 4.79 -2.23
N ALA A 110 13.81 5.37 -1.27
CA ALA A 110 14.67 4.64 -0.33
C ALA A 110 13.97 3.49 0.43
N HIS A 111 12.64 3.47 0.52
CA HIS A 111 11.87 2.40 1.17
C HIS A 111 11.70 1.17 0.26
N PHE A 112 11.89 1.32 -1.04
CA PHE A 112 11.61 0.30 -2.05
C PHE A 112 12.88 -0.26 -2.71
N ILE A 113 14.06 0.20 -2.30
CA ILE A 113 15.35 -0.28 -2.81
C ILE A 113 15.46 -1.79 -2.59
N GLY A 114 15.74 -2.53 -3.67
CA GLY A 114 15.86 -3.99 -3.63
C GLY A 114 14.54 -4.74 -3.41
N THR A 115 13.39 -4.06 -3.46
CA THR A 115 12.06 -4.69 -3.39
C THR A 115 11.48 -4.87 -4.79
N LYS A 116 10.73 -5.94 -4.99
CA LYS A 116 10.13 -6.27 -6.29
C LYS A 116 8.73 -6.83 -6.18
N LEU A 117 7.94 -6.61 -7.22
CA LEU A 117 6.71 -7.37 -7.46
C LEU A 117 7.01 -8.49 -8.46
N VAL A 118 6.46 -9.66 -8.21
CA VAL A 118 6.60 -10.84 -9.08
C VAL A 118 5.21 -11.32 -9.45
N ILE A 119 4.91 -11.31 -10.74
CA ILE A 119 3.74 -12.00 -11.29
C ILE A 119 4.25 -13.36 -11.79
N PRO A 120 3.79 -14.47 -11.19
CA PRO A 120 4.37 -15.78 -11.46
C PRO A 120 4.02 -16.26 -12.87
N ASN A 121 4.93 -17.04 -13.45
CA ASN A 121 4.66 -17.83 -14.65
C ASN A 121 3.41 -18.71 -14.42
N ILE A 122 2.52 -18.74 -15.41
CA ILE A 122 1.26 -19.49 -15.36
C ILE A 122 1.35 -20.87 -16.03
N GLY A 123 2.43 -21.15 -16.76
CA GLY A 123 2.77 -22.48 -17.30
C GLY A 123 1.96 -22.95 -18.51
N PHE A 124 0.95 -22.19 -18.94
CA PHE A 124 0.17 -22.47 -20.16
C PHE A 124 0.08 -21.26 -21.10
N ALA A 125 0.80 -20.20 -20.78
CA ALA A 125 0.95 -19.05 -21.66
C ALA A 125 2.25 -18.32 -21.33
N THR A 126 2.95 -17.89 -22.38
CA THR A 126 4.12 -17.05 -22.27
C THR A 126 3.70 -15.61 -22.01
N MET A 127 4.25 -14.99 -20.95
CA MET A 127 4.05 -13.57 -20.65
C MET A 127 5.04 -12.71 -21.42
N GLN A 128 4.56 -11.59 -21.98
CA GLN A 128 5.37 -10.56 -22.60
C GLN A 128 4.87 -9.18 -22.22
N LEU A 129 5.75 -8.19 -22.21
CA LEU A 129 5.36 -6.79 -22.08
C LEU A 129 4.96 -6.26 -23.46
N SER A 130 3.84 -5.54 -23.55
CA SER A 130 3.41 -4.93 -24.82
C SER A 130 4.42 -3.93 -25.39
N LYS A 131 5.25 -3.35 -24.52
CA LYS A 131 6.32 -2.41 -24.87
C LYS A 131 7.52 -2.67 -23.96
N LYS A 132 8.72 -2.37 -24.46
CA LYS A 132 9.91 -2.34 -23.61
C LYS A 132 9.68 -1.32 -22.49
N ASP A 133 9.87 -1.76 -21.26
CA ASP A 133 9.72 -0.96 -20.05
C ASP A 133 11.00 -1.13 -19.21
N ASP A 134 11.50 -0.04 -18.65
CA ASP A 134 12.73 -0.08 -17.83
C ASP A 134 12.45 -0.55 -16.40
N ILE A 135 11.18 -0.54 -15.98
CA ILE A 135 10.72 -0.88 -14.62
C ILE A 135 10.31 -2.37 -14.54
N ALA A 136 9.87 -2.95 -15.65
CA ALA A 136 9.37 -4.32 -15.74
C ALA A 136 10.17 -5.17 -16.73
N SER A 137 10.38 -6.45 -16.40
CA SER A 137 11.08 -7.41 -17.26
C SER A 137 10.61 -8.84 -16.99
N VAL A 138 10.71 -9.72 -17.98
CA VAL A 138 10.44 -11.15 -17.80
C VAL A 138 11.77 -11.85 -17.49
N ASP A 139 11.80 -12.66 -16.43
CA ASP A 139 12.97 -13.44 -16.06
C ASP A 139 13.10 -14.75 -16.86
N ILE A 140 14.18 -15.49 -16.62
CA ILE A 140 14.47 -16.77 -17.28
C ILE A 140 13.41 -17.86 -17.00
N ASP A 141 12.68 -17.74 -15.89
CA ASP A 141 11.66 -18.69 -15.47
C ASP A 141 10.27 -18.29 -16.01
N GLY A 142 10.20 -17.21 -16.79
CA GLY A 142 8.96 -16.67 -17.36
C GLY A 142 8.12 -15.87 -16.37
N ASN A 143 8.65 -15.49 -15.20
CA ASN A 143 7.95 -14.60 -14.28
C ASN A 143 8.14 -13.15 -14.71
N LEU A 144 7.09 -12.33 -14.55
CA LEU A 144 7.24 -10.89 -14.74
C LEU A 144 7.70 -10.23 -13.44
N ILE A 145 8.87 -9.59 -13.50
CA ILE A 145 9.53 -8.90 -12.41
C ILE A 145 9.39 -7.40 -12.59
N ILE A 146 8.89 -6.72 -11.57
CA ILE A 146 8.77 -5.27 -11.53
C ILE A 146 9.59 -4.73 -10.37
N LYS A 147 10.56 -3.86 -10.66
CA LYS A 147 11.40 -3.20 -9.66
C LYS A 147 10.68 -1.96 -9.13
N LEU A 148 10.40 -1.94 -7.83
CA LEU A 148 9.56 -0.90 -7.25
C LEU A 148 10.28 0.44 -7.06
N GLU A 149 11.61 0.42 -6.92
CA GLU A 149 12.42 1.64 -6.83
C GLU A 149 12.41 2.45 -8.13
N ASP A 150 12.31 1.77 -9.26
CA ASP A 150 12.34 2.39 -10.59
C ASP A 150 11.02 3.13 -10.91
N VAL A 151 9.92 2.78 -10.22
CA VAL A 151 8.63 3.47 -10.33
C VAL A 151 8.72 4.95 -9.91
N PHE A 152 9.67 5.28 -9.03
CA PHE A 152 9.88 6.66 -8.54
C PHE A 152 10.68 7.53 -9.52
N GLY A 153 11.34 6.94 -10.52
CA GLY A 153 12.31 7.64 -11.36
C GLY A 153 13.40 8.32 -10.52
N SER A 154 13.60 9.62 -10.73
CA SER A 154 14.62 10.42 -10.00
C SER A 154 14.11 11.03 -8.69
N VAL A 155 12.86 10.79 -8.27
CA VAL A 155 12.29 11.42 -7.08
C VAL A 155 12.68 10.64 -5.82
N GLU A 156 13.52 11.26 -4.98
CA GLU A 156 13.94 10.68 -3.70
C GLU A 156 12.98 11.00 -2.54
N GLU A 157 12.26 12.11 -2.65
CA GLU A 157 11.31 12.56 -1.63
C GLU A 157 10.08 11.66 -1.53
N ARG A 158 9.31 11.83 -0.46
CA ARG A 158 8.05 11.10 -0.31
C ARG A 158 7.06 11.58 -1.36
N THR A 159 6.67 10.70 -2.27
CA THR A 159 5.71 11.01 -3.32
C THR A 159 4.69 9.88 -3.51
N ILE A 160 3.68 10.14 -4.33
CA ILE A 160 2.81 9.12 -4.91
C ILE A 160 3.24 8.99 -6.37
N ALA A 161 3.84 7.85 -6.71
CA ALA A 161 4.18 7.52 -8.08
C ALA A 161 3.23 6.46 -8.62
N SER A 162 2.92 6.53 -9.91
CA SER A 162 2.02 5.60 -10.57
C SER A 162 2.56 5.25 -11.95
N THR A 163 2.60 3.96 -12.26
CA THR A 163 2.93 3.47 -13.60
C THR A 163 1.86 2.50 -14.07
N LYS A 164 1.71 2.40 -15.39
CA LYS A 164 0.78 1.47 -16.04
C LYS A 164 1.43 0.88 -17.28
N PHE A 165 1.26 -0.42 -17.45
CA PHE A 165 1.68 -1.14 -18.64
C PHE A 165 0.75 -2.32 -18.87
N ASP A 166 0.78 -2.83 -20.10
CA ASP A 166 -0.05 -3.93 -20.53
C ASP A 166 0.83 -5.19 -20.64
N ILE A 167 0.32 -6.32 -20.12
CA ILE A 167 0.93 -7.64 -20.24
C ILE A 167 0.16 -8.41 -21.30
N LEU A 168 0.89 -8.95 -22.27
CA LEU A 168 0.39 -9.87 -23.28
C LEU A 168 0.66 -11.30 -22.84
N PHE A 169 -0.32 -12.17 -23.05
CA PHE A 169 -0.21 -13.60 -22.87
C PHE A 169 -0.38 -14.25 -24.23
N ILE A 170 0.60 -15.07 -24.61
CA ILE A 170 0.54 -15.91 -25.80
C ILE A 170 0.29 -17.33 -25.32
N ARG A 171 -0.82 -17.94 -25.75
CA ARG A 171 -1.18 -19.29 -25.33
C ARG A 171 -0.13 -20.30 -25.80
N GLU A 172 0.23 -21.21 -24.91
CA GLU A 172 1.03 -22.37 -25.27
C GLU A 172 0.11 -23.55 -25.66
N PRO A 173 0.56 -24.49 -26.52
CA PRO A 173 -0.21 -25.68 -26.83
C PRO A 173 -0.33 -26.55 -25.57
N VAL A 174 -1.53 -26.62 -24.98
CA VAL A 174 -1.81 -27.42 -23.79
C VAL A 174 -3.05 -28.27 -24.04
N GLU A 175 -3.00 -29.55 -23.65
CA GLU A 175 -4.00 -30.57 -23.98
C GLU A 175 -5.35 -30.42 -23.26
N SER A 176 -5.47 -29.51 -22.30
CA SER A 176 -6.64 -29.42 -21.41
C SER A 176 -7.03 -27.98 -21.14
N GLU A 177 -8.32 -27.72 -20.91
CA GLU A 177 -8.79 -26.43 -20.39
C GLU A 177 -8.07 -26.07 -19.08
N ARG A 178 -7.52 -24.85 -19.00
CA ARG A 178 -6.80 -24.34 -17.82
C ARG A 178 -7.40 -23.04 -17.35
N LYS A 179 -7.59 -22.94 -16.03
CA LYS A 179 -8.09 -21.74 -15.36
C LYS A 179 -7.28 -21.47 -14.12
N ILE A 180 -6.70 -20.28 -14.01
CA ILE A 180 -5.89 -19.89 -12.86
C ILE A 180 -6.15 -18.45 -12.45
N ASP A 181 -6.16 -18.22 -11.13
CA ASP A 181 -6.17 -16.89 -10.54
C ASP A 181 -4.75 -16.46 -10.22
N VAL A 182 -4.30 -15.39 -10.86
CA VAL A 182 -2.95 -14.86 -10.78
C VAL A 182 -2.97 -13.52 -10.06
N GLY A 183 -1.99 -13.31 -9.18
CA GLY A 183 -1.78 -12.03 -8.54
C GLY A 183 -0.29 -11.75 -8.38
N ALA A 184 0.06 -10.48 -8.25
CA ALA A 184 1.42 -10.09 -7.93
C ALA A 184 1.77 -10.51 -6.49
N LYS A 185 3.00 -10.98 -6.31
CA LYS A 185 3.62 -11.26 -5.01
C LYS A 185 4.63 -10.17 -4.73
N PHE A 186 4.53 -9.56 -3.56
CA PHE A 186 5.54 -8.63 -3.06
C PHE A 186 6.69 -9.40 -2.43
N ILE A 187 7.92 -9.12 -2.88
CA ILE A 187 9.15 -9.70 -2.34
C ILE A 187 9.99 -8.56 -1.77
N ASP A 188 10.24 -8.68 -0.47
CA ASP A 188 11.07 -7.75 0.29
C ASP A 188 12.42 -8.41 0.62
N ASN A 189 13.47 -7.98 -0.07
CA ASN A 189 14.84 -8.42 0.22
C ASN A 189 15.59 -7.41 1.10
N CYS A 190 14.91 -6.39 1.62
CA CYS A 190 15.53 -5.29 2.34
C CYS A 190 15.87 -5.72 3.78
N ARG A 191 17.13 -6.09 4.04
CA ARG A 191 17.60 -6.52 5.37
C ARG A 191 17.79 -5.36 6.37
N PHE A 192 17.86 -4.11 5.90
CA PHE A 192 18.44 -3.01 6.67
C PHE A 192 17.45 -1.98 7.23
N TYR A 193 16.18 -1.98 6.82
CA TYR A 193 15.22 -0.94 7.23
C TYR A 193 14.00 -1.52 7.94
N LYS A 194 13.86 -1.23 9.25
CA LYS A 194 12.63 -1.46 10.05
C LYS A 194 11.48 -0.55 9.56
N ARG A 195 11.01 -0.75 8.34
CA ARG A 195 9.92 0.03 7.73
C ARG A 195 8.73 -0.87 7.47
N ARG A 196 7.54 -0.28 7.50
CA ARG A 196 6.30 -1.02 7.26
C ARG A 196 5.80 -0.71 5.85
N ILE A 197 5.93 -1.67 4.96
CA ILE A 197 5.34 -1.61 3.62
C ILE A 197 4.00 -2.36 3.67
N ILE A 198 2.93 -1.66 3.30
CA ILE A 198 1.59 -2.23 3.19
C ILE A 198 1.34 -2.54 1.73
N TYR A 199 1.33 -3.83 1.40
CA TYR A 199 0.98 -4.31 0.07
C TYR A 199 -0.52 -4.60 -0.04
N ARG A 200 -1.14 -4.11 -1.11
CA ARG A 200 -2.53 -4.42 -1.47
C ARG A 200 -2.61 -4.63 -2.98
N GLY A 201 -3.35 -5.64 -3.40
CA GLY A 201 -3.67 -5.79 -4.80
C GLY A 201 -4.83 -6.76 -5.03
N ASN A 202 -5.43 -6.67 -6.21
CA ASN A 202 -6.39 -7.67 -6.66
C ASN A 202 -5.65 -8.81 -7.40
N LYS A 203 -6.44 -9.76 -7.89
CA LYS A 203 -5.99 -10.85 -8.77
C LYS A 203 -6.70 -10.69 -10.11
N PHE A 204 -6.21 -11.37 -11.12
CA PHE A 204 -6.94 -11.62 -12.36
C PHE A 204 -7.06 -13.10 -12.60
N ARG A 205 -7.99 -13.48 -13.46
CA ARG A 205 -8.26 -14.85 -13.86
C ARG A 205 -8.02 -14.98 -15.35
N ILE A 206 -7.24 -15.97 -15.75
CA ILE A 206 -7.00 -16.29 -17.16
C ILE A 206 -7.51 -17.70 -17.46
N MET A 207 -8.23 -17.81 -18.58
CA MET A 207 -8.84 -19.05 -19.06
C MET A 207 -8.26 -19.41 -20.42
N GLY A 208 -7.66 -20.60 -20.53
CA GLY A 208 -7.34 -21.25 -21.78
C GLY A 208 -8.41 -22.29 -22.09
N ASP A 209 -9.43 -21.90 -22.86
CA ASP A 209 -10.54 -22.78 -23.28
C ASP A 209 -10.07 -23.75 -24.37
N GLU A 210 -10.55 -25.00 -24.41
CA GLU A 210 -10.30 -25.90 -25.56
C GLU A 210 -10.84 -25.26 -26.86
N LYS A 211 -10.03 -25.29 -27.93
CA LYS A 211 -10.51 -25.03 -29.29
C LYS A 211 -11.12 -26.32 -29.84
#